data_AF-A0A7X6L324-F1
#
_entry.id   AF-A0A7X6L324-F1
#
_cell.length_a   1.000
_cell.length_b   1.000
_cell.length_c   1.000
_cell.angle_alpha   90.00
_cell.angle_beta   90.00
_cell.angle_gamma   90.00
#
_symmetry.space_group_name_H-M   'P 1'
#
loop_
_entity.id
_entity.type
_entity.pdbx_description
1 polymer ?
#
loop_
_entity_poly.entity_id
_entity_poly.type
_entity_poly.pdbx_seq_one_letter_code
_entity_poly.pdbx_strand_id
1 'polypeptide(L)'
;MTGTEWEMFCSEVFAIAERYAIQTFSNPGTLVLSSGSSSTEAEVRGANPHIKLVDMGDAAVRIETGWCVRAIADYEIQFEDKPSQAAAAVEAIILGGAEEYVITDDDDRWVAFGWCIRGKDSLMSRPPHITSGRKAVRRLLPWRSA
;
A
#
# COMPACT_ATOMS: atom_id res chain seq x y z
N MET A 1 -19.26 0.90 -18.98
CA MET A 1 -19.19 1.68 -17.73
C MET A 1 -18.89 3.11 -18.11
N THR A 2 -19.63 4.08 -17.62
CA THR A 2 -19.41 5.53 -17.87
C THR A 2 -18.96 6.17 -16.57
N GLY A 3 -17.65 6.17 -16.34
CA GLY A 3 -16.99 6.81 -15.21
C GLY A 3 -15.61 7.29 -15.62
N THR A 4 -15.07 8.27 -14.90
CA THR A 4 -13.67 8.71 -15.06
C THR A 4 -12.71 7.54 -14.76
N GLU A 5 -11.47 7.61 -15.25
CA GLU A 5 -10.47 6.56 -14.98
C GLU A 5 -10.26 6.34 -13.47
N TRP A 6 -10.32 7.42 -12.68
CA TRP A 6 -10.29 7.37 -11.22
C TRP A 6 -11.48 6.58 -10.63
N GLU A 7 -12.69 6.75 -11.16
CA GLU A 7 -13.88 6.02 -10.68
C GLU A 7 -13.80 4.53 -11.03
N MET A 8 -13.24 4.19 -12.20
CA MET A 8 -12.98 2.79 -12.57
C MET A 8 -11.95 2.16 -11.63
N PHE A 9 -10.83 2.85 -11.37
CA PHE A 9 -9.84 2.42 -10.39
C PHE A 9 -10.43 2.27 -8.98
N CYS A 10 -11.22 3.23 -8.51
CA CYS A 10 -11.91 3.13 -7.23
C CYS A 10 -12.82 1.91 -7.17
N SER A 11 -13.49 1.56 -8.27
CA SER A 11 -14.35 0.38 -8.35
C SER A 11 -13.56 -0.92 -8.18
N GLU A 12 -12.37 -1.03 -8.76
CA GLU A 12 -11.46 -2.17 -8.51
C GLU A 12 -11.08 -2.27 -7.03
N VAL A 13 -10.72 -1.13 -6.43
CA VAL A 13 -10.34 -1.07 -5.01
C VAL A 13 -11.52 -1.39 -4.09
N PHE A 14 -12.73 -0.96 -4.43
CA PHE A 14 -13.95 -1.33 -3.68
C PHE A 14 -14.22 -2.84 -3.76
N ALA A 15 -14.03 -3.47 -4.93
CA ALA A 15 -14.17 -4.92 -5.06
C ALA A 15 -13.14 -5.68 -4.20
N ILE A 16 -11.90 -5.18 -4.11
CA ILE A 16 -10.89 -5.70 -3.17
C ILE A 16 -11.36 -5.50 -1.73
N ALA A 17 -11.78 -4.28 -1.37
CA ALA A 17 -12.21 -3.97 -0.01
C ALA A 17 -13.40 -4.84 0.41
N GLU A 18 -14.37 -5.10 -0.46
CA GLU A 18 -15.50 -5.99 -0.22
C GLU A 18 -15.04 -7.44 0.02
N ARG A 19 -14.15 -7.96 -0.84
CA ARG A 19 -13.58 -9.31 -0.71
C ARG A 19 -12.92 -9.54 0.65
N TYR A 20 -12.26 -8.51 1.19
CA TYR A 20 -11.59 -8.54 2.48
C TYR A 20 -12.40 -7.87 3.60
N ALA A 21 -13.68 -7.53 3.36
CA ALA A 21 -14.56 -6.75 4.23
C ALA A 21 -13.82 -5.64 5.03
N ILE A 22 -13.15 -4.78 4.27
CA ILE A 22 -12.40 -3.60 4.69
C ILE A 22 -13.30 -2.38 4.57
N GLN A 23 -13.26 -1.50 5.56
CA GLN A 23 -14.02 -0.26 5.51
C GLN A 23 -13.34 0.75 4.58
N THR A 24 -14.12 1.42 3.73
CA THR A 24 -13.64 2.45 2.82
C THR A 24 -14.29 3.80 3.09
N PHE A 25 -13.54 4.87 2.85
CA PHE A 25 -13.99 6.26 2.94
C PHE A 25 -13.55 6.99 1.67
N SER A 26 -14.50 7.54 0.92
CA SER A 26 -14.23 8.26 -0.31
C SER A 26 -14.44 9.77 -0.13
N ASN A 27 -13.54 10.54 -0.71
CA ASN A 27 -13.63 11.98 -0.93
C ASN A 27 -13.23 12.28 -2.38
N PRO A 28 -13.56 13.45 -2.95
CA PRO A 28 -13.07 13.83 -4.28
C PRO A 28 -11.53 13.67 -4.39
N GLY A 29 -11.07 12.83 -5.32
CA GLY A 29 -9.65 12.54 -5.57
C GLY A 29 -8.92 11.77 -4.45
N THR A 30 -9.63 11.21 -3.46
CA THR A 30 -9.01 10.45 -2.37
C THR A 30 -9.87 9.27 -1.92
N LEU A 31 -9.25 8.11 -1.78
CA LEU A 31 -9.88 6.91 -1.23
C LEU A 31 -9.04 6.39 -0.06
N VAL A 32 -9.68 6.13 1.08
CA VAL A 32 -9.01 5.60 2.27
C VAL A 32 -9.59 4.24 2.61
N LEU A 33 -8.73 3.24 2.77
CA LEU A 33 -9.07 1.92 3.27
C LEU A 33 -8.59 1.84 4.73
N SER A 34 -9.49 1.44 5.63
CA SER A 34 -9.16 1.24 7.04
C SER A 34 -9.26 -0.24 7.39
N SER A 35 -8.21 -0.78 8.01
CA SER A 35 -8.20 -2.17 8.48
C SER A 35 -9.27 -2.51 9.53
N GLY A 36 -9.91 -1.50 10.13
CA GLY A 36 -11.03 -1.69 11.05
C GLY A 36 -10.65 -2.32 12.41
N SER A 37 -9.36 -2.53 12.70
CA SER A 37 -8.94 -3.03 14.01
C SER A 37 -8.98 -1.91 15.04
N SER A 38 -10.13 -1.74 15.70
CA SER A 38 -10.27 -0.89 16.90
C SER A 38 -9.72 -1.57 18.16
N SER A 39 -8.81 -2.55 18.02
CA SER A 39 -8.21 -3.16 19.21
C SER A 39 -7.28 -2.13 19.87
N THR A 40 -7.46 -1.93 21.17
CA THR A 40 -6.61 -1.05 21.99
C THR A 40 -5.12 -1.42 21.87
N GLU A 41 -4.77 -2.67 21.53
CA GLU A 41 -3.39 -3.06 21.21
C GLU A 41 -2.86 -2.48 19.88
N ALA A 42 -3.71 -2.36 18.85
CA ALA A 42 -3.36 -1.74 17.58
C ALA A 42 -3.17 -0.21 17.74
N GLU A 43 -3.97 0.43 18.59
CA GLU A 43 -3.82 1.85 18.95
C GLU A 43 -2.56 2.11 19.79
N VAL A 44 -2.26 1.25 20.78
CA VAL A 44 -1.06 1.37 21.64
C VAL A 44 0.24 1.15 20.87
N ARG A 45 0.21 0.42 19.74
CA ARG A 45 1.37 0.22 18.84
C ARG A 45 1.42 1.19 17.66
N GLY A 46 0.55 2.20 17.59
CA GLY A 46 0.50 3.15 16.47
C GLY A 46 0.17 2.48 15.13
N ALA A 47 -0.54 1.35 15.18
CA ALA A 47 -0.75 0.40 14.11
C ALA A 47 -2.23 0.29 13.78
N ASN A 48 -2.91 1.41 13.51
CA ASN A 48 -4.15 1.38 12.75
C ASN A 48 -3.76 1.48 11.27
N PRO A 49 -3.45 0.36 10.58
CA PRO A 49 -3.00 0.46 9.20
C PRO A 49 -4.18 0.92 8.36
N HIS A 50 -3.96 2.04 7.69
CA HIS A 50 -4.81 2.54 6.63
C HIS A 50 -3.98 2.57 5.34
N ILE A 51 -4.66 2.47 4.21
CA ILE A 51 -4.10 2.75 2.89
C ILE A 51 -4.83 3.98 2.40
N LYS A 52 -4.09 5.05 2.16
CA LYS A 52 -4.62 6.26 1.54
C LYS A 52 -4.17 6.28 0.08
N LEU A 53 -5.14 6.45 -0.80
CA LEU A 53 -4.99 6.56 -2.23
C LEU A 53 -5.33 7.98 -2.62
N VAL A 54 -4.43 8.64 -3.33
CA VAL A 54 -4.63 10.02 -3.80
C VAL A 54 -4.47 10.03 -5.31
N ASP A 55 -5.51 10.49 -5.99
CA ASP A 55 -5.49 10.74 -7.43
C ASP A 55 -4.41 11.77 -7.76
N MET A 56 -3.53 11.45 -8.69
CA MET A 56 -2.46 12.32 -9.17
C MET A 56 -2.76 12.90 -10.56
N GLY A 57 -3.88 12.54 -11.17
CA GLY A 57 -4.14 12.74 -12.59
C GLY A 57 -3.41 11.72 -13.47
N ASP A 58 -3.67 11.77 -14.78
CA ASP A 58 -2.97 10.99 -15.80
C ASP A 58 -2.90 9.47 -15.50
N ALA A 59 -4.02 8.91 -15.06
CA ALA A 59 -4.14 7.50 -14.68
C ALA A 59 -3.13 7.02 -13.61
N ALA A 60 -2.67 7.90 -12.71
CA ALA A 60 -1.70 7.58 -11.66
C ALA A 60 -2.25 7.83 -10.25
N VAL A 61 -1.91 6.94 -9.31
CA VAL A 61 -2.29 7.07 -7.89
C VAL A 61 -1.08 7.04 -6.99
N ARG A 62 -1.11 7.90 -5.97
CA ARG A 62 -0.19 7.82 -4.83
C ARG A 62 -0.78 6.95 -3.73
N ILE A 63 -0.04 5.92 -3.32
CA ILE A 63 -0.40 4.99 -2.25
C ILE A 63 0.43 5.31 -1.00
N GLU A 64 -0.25 5.63 0.10
CA GLU A 64 0.37 5.93 1.39
C GLU A 64 -0.10 4.94 2.46
N THR A 65 0.85 4.29 3.14
CA THR A 65 0.57 3.41 4.30
C THR A 65 1.77 3.31 5.23
N GLY A 66 1.59 2.68 6.39
CA GLY A 66 2.66 2.45 7.37
C GLY A 66 3.38 3.73 7.82
N TRP A 67 4.63 3.56 8.21
CA TRP A 67 5.56 4.64 8.55
C TRP A 67 6.11 5.35 7.31
N CYS A 68 6.49 4.61 6.26
CA CYS A 68 7.28 5.17 5.16
C CYS A 68 6.84 4.77 3.75
N VAL A 69 5.83 3.91 3.59
CA VAL A 69 5.36 3.51 2.26
C VAL A 69 4.70 4.71 1.57
N ARG A 70 5.31 5.18 0.48
CA ARG A 70 4.80 6.24 -0.40
C ARG A 70 5.07 5.82 -1.85
N ALA A 71 4.17 5.02 -2.41
CA ALA A 71 4.27 4.49 -3.77
C ALA A 71 3.53 5.36 -4.77
N ILE A 72 3.96 5.34 -6.03
CA ILE A 72 3.19 5.81 -7.17
C ILE A 72 3.03 4.61 -8.10
N ALA A 73 1.81 4.38 -8.57
CA ALA A 73 1.49 3.31 -9.50
C ALA A 73 0.43 3.79 -10.49
N ASP A 74 0.55 3.28 -11.71
CA ASP A 74 -0.45 3.53 -12.75
C ASP A 74 -1.67 2.63 -12.51
N TYR A 75 -2.85 3.20 -12.70
CA TYR A 75 -4.11 2.46 -12.73
C TYR A 75 -4.69 2.35 -14.15
N GLU A 76 -3.90 2.66 -15.19
CA GLU A 76 -4.28 2.39 -16.58
C GLU A 76 -4.63 0.90 -16.73
N ILE A 77 -5.84 0.62 -17.24
CA ILE A 77 -6.36 -0.74 -17.37
C ILE A 77 -5.67 -1.41 -18.55
N GLN A 78 -4.57 -2.13 -18.28
CA GLN A 78 -3.79 -2.79 -19.32
C GLN A 78 -4.46 -4.06 -19.88
N PHE A 79 -5.33 -4.72 -19.10
CA PHE A 79 -6.04 -5.95 -19.49
C PHE A 79 -7.42 -6.01 -18.82
N GLU A 80 -8.49 -6.26 -19.58
CA GLU A 80 -9.89 -6.24 -19.07
C GLU A 80 -10.14 -7.18 -17.88
N ASP A 81 -9.41 -8.30 -17.78
CA ASP A 81 -9.63 -9.33 -16.75
C ASP A 81 -8.65 -9.27 -15.56
N LYS A 82 -7.75 -8.28 -15.51
CA LYS A 82 -6.74 -8.18 -14.44
C LYS A 82 -6.88 -6.86 -13.70
N PRO A 83 -6.67 -6.86 -12.37
CA PRO A 83 -6.58 -5.60 -11.64
C PRO A 83 -5.43 -4.77 -12.21
N SER A 84 -5.64 -3.46 -12.23
CA SER A 84 -4.59 -2.48 -12.51
C SER A 84 -3.39 -2.66 -11.59
N GLN A 85 -2.21 -2.18 -12.00
CA GLN A 85 -0.99 -2.31 -11.19
C GLN A 85 -1.16 -1.67 -9.80
N ALA A 86 -1.82 -0.52 -9.76
CA ALA A 86 -2.20 0.14 -8.51
C ALA A 86 -3.11 -0.72 -7.63
N ALA A 87 -4.19 -1.29 -8.18
CA ALA A 87 -5.11 -2.13 -7.40
C ALA A 87 -4.43 -3.40 -6.89
N ALA A 88 -3.57 -4.02 -7.70
CA ALA A 88 -2.76 -5.16 -7.30
C ALA A 88 -1.77 -4.81 -6.16
N ALA A 89 -1.19 -3.60 -6.17
CA ALA A 89 -0.35 -3.13 -5.08
C ALA A 89 -1.13 -2.90 -3.77
N VAL A 90 -2.36 -2.39 -3.85
CA VAL A 90 -3.26 -2.26 -2.70
C VAL A 90 -3.57 -3.62 -2.09
N GLU A 91 -3.96 -4.59 -2.91
CA GLU A 91 -4.23 -5.96 -2.45
C GLU A 91 -2.98 -6.61 -1.82
N ALA A 92 -1.80 -6.42 -2.42
CA ALA A 92 -0.54 -6.91 -1.87
C ALA A 92 -0.25 -6.33 -0.47
N ILE A 93 -0.52 -5.04 -0.24
CA ILE A 93 -0.35 -4.42 1.09
C ILE A 93 -1.33 -5.05 2.10
N ILE A 94 -2.61 -5.20 1.72
CA ILE A 94 -3.65 -5.81 2.57
C ILE A 94 -3.24 -7.22 3.03
N LEU A 95 -2.58 -7.98 2.14
CA LEU A 95 -2.09 -9.33 2.39
C LEU A 95 -0.73 -9.38 3.13
N GLY A 96 -0.21 -8.24 3.59
CA GLY A 96 1.07 -8.17 4.32
C GLY A 96 2.32 -8.28 3.42
N GLY A 97 2.16 -8.05 2.12
CA GLY A 97 3.22 -8.06 1.12
C GLY A 97 4.15 -6.84 1.15
N ALA A 98 3.90 -5.88 2.05
CA ALA A 98 4.69 -4.66 2.19
C ALA A 98 5.73 -4.76 3.32
N GLU A 99 6.96 -4.35 3.01
CA GLU A 99 8.04 -4.22 4.00
C GLU A 99 8.50 -2.76 4.08
N GLU A 100 8.74 -2.32 5.30
CA GLU A 100 9.37 -1.06 5.64
C GLU A 100 10.75 -1.38 6.22
N TYR A 101 11.72 -0.52 5.97
CA TYR A 101 13.03 -0.70 6.59
C TYR A 101 13.75 0.61 6.82
N VAL A 102 14.59 0.58 7.84
CA VAL A 102 15.57 1.60 8.16
C VAL A 102 16.93 1.02 7.84
N ILE A 103 17.82 1.87 7.33
CA ILE A 103 19.21 1.54 7.11
C ILE A 103 20.02 2.31 8.13
N THR A 104 20.84 1.57 8.87
CA THR A 104 21.78 2.12 9.83
C THR A 104 23.21 1.92 9.36
N ASP A 105 24.08 2.84 9.74
CA ASP A 105 25.53 2.68 9.57
C ASP A 105 26.11 1.75 10.66
N ASP A 106 27.44 1.62 10.66
CA ASP A 106 28.15 0.78 11.63
C ASP A 106 28.08 1.34 13.06
N ASP A 107 27.76 2.63 13.23
CA ASP A 107 27.58 3.32 14.50
C ASP A 107 26.10 3.28 15.00
N ASP A 108 25.24 2.46 14.38
CA ASP A 108 23.79 2.39 14.63
C ASP A 108 23.03 3.71 14.36
N ARG A 109 23.62 4.64 13.60
CA ARG A 109 22.93 5.89 13.22
C ARG A 109 22.02 5.64 12.02
N TRP A 110 20.85 6.29 12.03
CA TRP A 110 19.90 6.21 10.93
C TRP A 110 20.40 7.01 9.73
N VAL A 111 20.57 6.36 8.58
CA VAL A 111 21.08 7.01 7.36
C VAL A 111 20.07 7.02 6.21
N ALA A 112 19.10 6.09 6.20
CA ALA A 112 18.03 6.08 5.22
C ALA A 112 16.81 5.29 5.70
N PHE A 113 15.68 5.50 5.02
CA PHE A 113 14.48 4.69 5.11
C PHE A 113 14.06 4.24 3.72
N GLY A 114 13.31 3.15 3.64
CA GLY A 114 12.68 2.74 2.40
C GLY A 114 11.64 1.65 2.60
N TRP A 115 11.03 1.24 1.50
CA TRP A 115 9.99 0.23 1.50
C TRP A 115 10.08 -0.66 0.24
N CYS A 116 9.35 -1.77 0.25
CA CYS A 116 9.04 -2.55 -0.94
C CYS A 116 7.63 -3.15 -0.83
N ILE A 117 6.98 -3.39 -1.97
CA ILE A 117 5.69 -4.09 -2.07
C ILE A 117 5.90 -5.32 -2.95
N ARG A 118 5.53 -6.49 -2.42
CA ARG A 118 5.54 -7.79 -3.12
C ARG A 118 4.12 -8.30 -3.27
N GLY A 119 3.69 -8.45 -4.51
CA GLY A 119 2.49 -9.23 -4.84
C GLY A 119 2.81 -10.72 -4.84
N LYS A 120 1.77 -11.53 -5.07
CA LYS A 120 1.87 -13.00 -5.09
C LYS A 120 2.92 -13.52 -6.08
N ASP A 121 3.00 -12.90 -7.26
CA ASP A 121 3.82 -13.39 -8.38
C ASP A 121 4.88 -12.38 -8.85
N SER A 122 4.98 -11.20 -8.25
CA SER A 122 5.90 -10.15 -8.70
C SER A 122 6.31 -9.16 -7.60
N LEU A 123 7.52 -8.59 -7.76
CA LEU A 123 7.99 -7.44 -6.99
C LEU A 123 7.43 -6.16 -7.62
N MET A 124 6.49 -5.50 -6.94
CA MET A 124 5.75 -4.35 -7.46
C MET A 124 6.48 -3.02 -7.20
N SER A 125 7.35 -2.98 -6.20
CA SER A 125 8.27 -1.86 -6.01
C SER A 125 9.63 -2.33 -5.51
N ARG A 126 10.68 -1.66 -5.98
CA ARG A 126 12.06 -1.94 -5.56
C ARG A 126 12.53 -0.89 -4.55
N PRO A 127 13.24 -1.32 -3.50
CA PRO A 127 13.94 -0.40 -2.63
C PRO A 127 15.00 0.39 -3.44
N PRO A 128 15.35 1.64 -3.07
CA PRO A 128 16.52 2.29 -3.62
C PRO A 128 17.76 1.40 -3.42
N HIS A 129 18.62 1.34 -4.43
CA HIS A 129 19.88 0.60 -4.36
C HIS A 129 20.80 1.29 -3.36
N ILE A 130 20.96 0.67 -2.18
CA ILE A 130 21.89 1.15 -1.16
C ILE A 130 22.95 0.07 -0.95
N THR A 131 24.21 0.46 -1.15
CA THR A 131 25.37 -0.44 -1.25
C THR A 131 26.07 -0.70 0.10
N SER A 132 25.62 -0.08 1.18
CA SER A 132 26.24 -0.16 2.51
C SER A 132 25.24 0.04 3.65
N GLY A 133 25.52 -0.56 4.80
CA GLY A 133 24.72 -0.42 6.04
C GLY A 133 23.93 -1.68 6.42
N ARG A 134 23.49 -1.72 7.67
CA ARG A 134 22.62 -2.79 8.21
C ARG A 134 21.15 -2.43 7.98
N LYS A 135 20.34 -3.42 7.64
CA LYS A 135 18.90 -3.25 7.34
C LYS A 135 18.05 -3.78 8.49
N ALA A 136 17.33 -2.89 9.18
CA ALA A 136 16.27 -3.27 10.11
C ALA A 136 14.93 -3.28 9.36
N VAL A 137 14.25 -4.42 9.32
CA VAL A 137 13.02 -4.61 8.52
C VAL A 137 11.80 -4.79 9.41
N ARG A 138 10.73 -4.06 9.11
CA ARG A 138 9.39 -4.27 9.64
C ARG A 138 8.47 -4.70 8.49
N ARG A 139 7.82 -5.85 8.63
CA ARG A 139 6.78 -6.27 7.69
C ARG A 139 5.44 -5.74 8.15
N LEU A 140 4.65 -5.19 7.23
CA LEU A 140 3.25 -4.90 7.51
C LEU A 140 2.52 -6.24 7.64
N LEU A 141 1.78 -6.40 8.73
CA LEU A 141 1.01 -7.62 8.95
C LEU A 141 -0.22 -7.63 8.02
N PRO A 142 -0.66 -8.82 7.57
CA PRO A 142 -1.93 -8.95 6.88
C PRO A 142 -3.07 -8.38 7.74
N TRP A 143 -4.02 -7.67 7.13
CA TRP A 143 -5.10 -7.01 7.88
C TRP A 143 -6.15 -7.98 8.43
N ARG A 144 -6.08 -9.24 7.99
CA ARG A 144 -6.79 -10.38 8.59
C ARG A 144 -5.80 -11.53 8.72
N SER A 145 -5.66 -12.08 9.91
CA SER A 145 -5.27 -13.48 10.06
C SER A 145 -6.41 -14.33 9.51
N ALA A 146 -6.11 -15.20 8.55
CA ALA A 146 -7.00 -16.28 8.15
C ALA A 146 -7.41 -17.12 9.37
#